data_AF-A0AB35LXS8-F1
#
_entry.id   AF-A0AB35LXS8-F1
#
_cell.length_a   1.000
_cell.length_b   1.000
_cell.length_c   1.000
_cell.angle_alpha   90.00
_cell.angle_beta   90.00
_cell.angle_gamma   90.00
#
_symmetry.space_group_name_H-M   'P 1'
#
loop_
_entity.id
_entity.type
_entity.pdbx_description
1 polymer ?
#
loop_
_entity_poly.entity_id
_entity_poly.type
_entity_poly.pdbx_seq_one_letter_code
_entity_poly.pdbx_strand_id
1 'polypeptide(L)' 'MTRDEAIKLLGCSLSELAGLLGITTAAVAKWDKNRIPPLREYQVKELASRKASKNNEQNLVQSTN' A
#
# COMPACT_ATOMS: atom_id res chain seq x y z
N MET A 1 -0.81 -2.43 -11.55
CA MET A 1 -2.12 -2.29 -10.87
C MET A 1 -2.71 -0.91 -11.18
N THR A 2 -4.01 -0.73 -10.96
CA THR A 2 -4.67 0.58 -11.00
C THR A 2 -4.78 1.16 -9.58
N ARG A 3 -5.13 2.44 -9.47
CA ARG A 3 -5.43 3.08 -8.19
C ARG A 3 -6.55 2.35 -7.42
N ASP A 4 -7.61 1.95 -8.12
CA ASP A 4 -8.75 1.25 -7.53
C ASP A 4 -8.34 -0.14 -7.01
N GLU A 5 -7.45 -0.84 -7.73
CA GLU A 5 -6.89 -2.10 -7.26
C GLU A 5 -6.03 -1.90 -6.00
N ALA A 6 -5.23 -0.82 -5.91
CA ALA A 6 -4.47 -0.50 -4.70
C ALA A 6 -5.37 -0.30 -3.48
N ILE A 7 -6.47 0.46 -3.66
CA ILE A 7 -7.49 0.74 -2.63
C ILE A 7 -8.15 -0.56 -2.16
N LYS A 8 -8.57 -1.43 -3.09
CA LYS A 8 -9.15 -2.74 -2.76
C LYS A 8 -8.17 -3.66 -2.04
N LEU A 9 -6.93 -3.70 -2.51
CA LEU A 9 -5.88 -4.59 -2.00
C LEU A 9 -5.50 -4.21 -0.55
N LEU A 10 -5.45 -2.91 -0.24
CA LEU A 10 -5.24 -2.42 1.12
C LEU A 10 -6.52 -2.34 1.94
N GLY A 11 -7.69 -2.41 1.31
CA GLY A 11 -8.99 -2.20 1.95
C GLY A 11 -9.10 -0.84 2.62
N CYS A 12 -8.54 0.20 2.00
CA CYS A 12 -8.52 1.56 2.54
C CYS A 12 -9.08 2.55 1.52
N SER A 13 -9.47 3.73 1.98
CA SER A 13 -9.93 4.82 1.12
C SER A 13 -8.77 5.54 0.41
N LEU A 14 -9.09 6.35 -0.61
CA LEU A 14 -8.12 7.15 -1.36
C LEU A 14 -7.28 8.07 -0.44
N SER A 15 -7.93 8.69 0.54
CA SER A 15 -7.30 9.59 1.50
C SER A 15 -6.35 8.85 2.44
N GLU A 16 -6.73 7.65 2.89
CA GLU A 16 -5.87 6.79 3.69
C GLU A 16 -4.66 6.30 2.89
N LEU A 17 -4.88 5.91 1.63
CA LEU A 17 -3.80 5.53 0.73
C LEU A 17 -2.77 6.66 0.57
N ALA A 18 -3.26 7.90 0.41
CA ALA A 18 -2.39 9.08 0.34
C ALA A 18 -1.59 9.28 1.62
N GLY A 19 -2.23 9.13 2.79
CA GLY A 19 -1.58 9.19 4.09
C GLY A 19 -0.50 8.11 4.27
N LEU A 20 -0.80 6.86 3.89
CA LEU A 20 0.14 5.74 3.95
C LEU A 20 1.38 5.95 3.05
N LEU A 21 1.18 6.62 1.92
CA LEU A 21 2.24 6.91 0.95
C LEU A 21 2.97 8.23 1.21
N GLY A 22 2.56 8.99 2.23
CA GLY A 22 3.14 10.30 2.57
C GLY A 22 2.94 11.35 1.47
N ILE A 23 1.86 11.27 0.71
CA ILE A 23 1.54 12.21 -0.37
C ILE A 23 0.13 12.77 -0.21
N THR A 24 -0.22 13.74 -1.07
CA THR A 24 -1.55 14.33 -1.06
C THR A 24 -2.55 13.46 -1.81
N THR A 25 -3.82 13.49 -1.38
CA THR A 25 -4.94 12.81 -2.06
C THR A 25 -5.05 13.23 -3.52
N ALA A 26 -4.74 14.50 -3.83
CA ALA A 26 -4.68 15.01 -5.21
C ALA A 26 -3.58 14.34 -6.05
N ALA A 27 -2.41 14.05 -5.47
CA ALA A 27 -1.35 13.33 -6.16
C ALA A 27 -1.76 11.89 -6.48
N VAL A 28 -2.45 11.20 -5.57
CA VAL A 28 -3.02 9.87 -5.80
C VAL A 28 -4.13 9.91 -6.85
N ALA A 29 -5.00 10.93 -6.81
CA ALA A 29 -6.06 11.13 -7.80
C ALA A 29 -5.50 11.37 -9.22
N LYS A 30 -4.34 12.03 -9.31
CA LYS A 30 -3.61 12.27 -10.58
C LYS A 30 -2.94 11.02 -11.14
N TRP A 31 -2.87 9.93 -10.40
CA TRP A 31 -2.36 8.68 -10.95
C TRP A 31 -3.21 8.20 -12.11
N ASP A 32 -2.52 7.68 -13.12
CA ASP A 32 -3.15 7.14 -14.32
C ASP A 32 -4.21 6.09 -13.94
N LYS A 33 -5.43 6.29 -14.48
CA LYS A 33 -6.57 5.39 -14.23
C LYS A 33 -6.25 3.95 -14.66
N ASN A 34 -5.44 3.82 -15.71
CA ASN A 34 -5.10 2.54 -16.31
C ASN A 34 -3.87 1.90 -15.68
N ARG A 35 -2.90 2.68 -15.18
CA ARG A 35 -1.65 2.13 -14.63
C ARG A 35 -0.96 3.10 -13.69
N ILE A 36 -0.79 2.72 -12.43
CA ILE A 36 0.03 3.50 -11.50
C ILE A 36 1.53 3.29 -11.80
N PRO A 37 2.40 4.26 -11.48
CA PRO A 37 3.84 4.10 -11.65
C PRO A 37 4.37 2.85 -10.94
N PRO A 38 5.32 2.09 -11.53
CA PRO A 38 5.85 0.85 -10.95
C PRO A 38 6.35 1.01 -9.52
N LEU A 39 6.99 2.15 -9.21
CA LEU A 39 7.45 2.50 -7.86
C LEU A 39 6.29 2.54 -6.85
N ARG A 40 5.14 3.11 -7.23
CA ARG A 40 3.95 3.19 -6.37
C ARG A 40 3.29 1.83 -6.22
N GLU A 41 3.28 1.04 -7.29
CA GLU A 41 2.83 -0.34 -7.20
C GLU A 41 3.64 -1.15 -6.20
N TYR A 42 4.98 -1.01 -6.21
CA TYR A 42 5.84 -1.66 -5.23
C TYR A 42 5.52 -1.22 -3.80
N GLN A 43 5.42 0.10 -3.54
CA GLN A 43 5.07 0.63 -2.21
C GLN A 43 3.71 0.12 -1.71
N VAL A 44 2.69 0.08 -2.57
CA VAL A 44 1.37 -0.46 -2.21
C VAL A 44 1.44 -1.93 -1.85
N LYS A 45 2.20 -2.73 -2.62
CA LYS A 45 2.42 -4.15 -2.34
C LYS A 45 3.14 -4.34 -1.01
N GLU A 46 4.18 -3.57 -0.73
CA GLU A 46 4.90 -3.62 0.56
C GLU A 46 3.98 -3.28 1.73
N LEU A 47 3.17 -2.22 1.62
CA LEU A 47 2.19 -1.85 2.64
C LEU A 47 1.17 -2.96 2.90
N ALA A 48 0.73 -3.64 1.84
CA ALA A 48 -0.22 -4.73 1.93
C ALA A 48 0.40 -5.98 2.54
N SER A 49 1.62 -6.34 2.13
CA SER A 49 2.42 -7.39 2.75
C SER A 49 2.62 -7.10 4.23
N ARG A 50 2.92 -5.86 4.62
CA ARG A 50 3.04 -5.46 6.02
C ARG A 50 1.70 -5.50 6.76
N LYS A 51 0.57 -5.18 6.12
CA LYS A 51 -0.76 -5.26 6.75
C LYS A 51 -1.18 -6.72 6.98
N ALA A 52 -0.87 -7.61 6.04
CA ALA A 52 -1.03 -9.05 6.20
C ALA A 52 -0.11 -9.60 7.30
N SER A 53 1.14 -9.13 7.33
CA SER A 53 2.12 -9.51 8.33
C SER A 53 1.81 -8.95 9.72
N LYS A 54 1.13 -7.81 9.91
CA LYS A 54 0.70 -7.37 11.26
C LYS A 54 -0.26 -8.35 11.95
N ASN A 55 -0.89 -9.26 11.21
CA ASN A 55 -1.67 -10.37 11.78
C ASN A 55 -0.81 -11.62 12.07
N ASN A 56 0.47 -11.63 11.70
CA ASN A 56 1.44 -12.72 11.85
C ASN A 56 2.80 -12.30 12.50
N GLU A 57 3.04 -11.00 12.71
CA GLU A 57 4.29 -10.42 13.24
C GLU A 57 4.35 -10.39 14.77
N GLN A 58 3.53 -11.20 15.44
CA GLN A 58 3.89 -11.75 16.73
C GLN A 58 4.79 -13.00 16.62
N ASN A 59 5.15 -13.47 15.41
CA ASN A 59 5.87 -14.74 15.25
C ASN A 59 7.01 -14.78 14.20
N LEU A 60 7.79 -13.70 13.99
CA LEU A 60 9.01 -13.85 13.16
C LEU A 60 10.26 -13.02 13.55
N VAL A 61 10.25 -12.27 14.66
CA VAL A 61 11.46 -11.58 15.15
C VAL A 61 11.98 -12.11 16.49
N GLN A 62 11.76 -13.41 16.76
CA GLN A 62 12.39 -14.16 17.87
C GLN A 62 13.17 -15.36 17.31
N SER A 63 14.05 -15.13 16.33
CA SER A 63 15.12 -16.07 15.98
C SER A 63 16.13 -15.38 15.11
N THR A 64 17.16 -14.82 15.74
CA THR A 64 18.55 -15.01 15.32
C THR A 64 19.44 -14.55 16.46
N ASN A 65 20.33 -15.48 16.83
CA ASN A 65 21.24 -15.56 17.98
C ASN A 65 22.06 -14.32 18.31
#